data_AF-A0AAX6NIT9-F1
#
_entry.id   AF-A0AAX6NIT9-F1
#
_cell.length_a   1.000
_cell.length_b   1.000
_cell.length_c   1.000
_cell.angle_alpha   90.00
_cell.angle_beta   90.00
_cell.angle_gamma   90.00
#
_symmetry.space_group_name_H-M   'P 1'
#
loop_
_entity.id
_entity.type
_entity.pdbx_description
1 polymer ?
#
loop_
_entity_poly.entity_id
_entity_poly.type
_entity_poly.pdbx_seq_one_letter_code
_entity_poly.pdbx_strand_id
1 'polypeptide(L)' 'MDNKQIELKQGYDITGKQRYRIVTGAFIDKIIAEQVAKEIKERYGLTVYVIPEHIE' A
#
# COMPACT_ATOMS: atom_id res chain seq x y z
N MET A 1 -25.83 -7.00 -3.52
CA MET A 1 -24.55 -6.41 -3.10
C MET A 1 -23.79 -6.08 -4.35
N ASP A 2 -23.75 -4.81 -4.74
CA ASP A 2 -23.26 -4.37 -6.04
C ASP A 2 -21.73 -4.39 -6.08
N ASN A 3 -21.18 -5.44 -6.69
CA ASN A 3 -19.77 -5.49 -7.08
C ASN A 3 -19.54 -4.53 -8.24
N LYS A 4 -19.31 -3.24 -7.94
CA LYS A 4 -18.79 -2.30 -8.93
C LYS A 4 -17.35 -2.69 -9.28
N GLN A 5 -17.20 -3.48 -10.34
CA GLN A 5 -15.91 -3.67 -11.01
C GLN A 5 -15.42 -2.31 -11.52
N ILE A 6 -14.28 -1.87 -10.99
CA ILE A 6 -13.60 -0.67 -11.46
C ILE A 6 -12.84 -1.08 -12.73
N GLU A 7 -13.37 -0.71 -13.89
CA GLU A 7 -12.66 -0.82 -15.15
C GLU A 7 -11.43 0.11 -15.13
N LEU A 8 -10.25 -0.47 -15.03
CA LEU A 8 -8.98 0.24 -15.14
C LEU A 8 -8.72 0.56 -16.62
N LYS A 9 -9.15 1.74 -17.08
CA LYS A 9 -8.77 2.24 -18.41
C LYS A 9 -7.26 2.45 -18.50
N GLN A 10 -6.64 1.75 -19.45
CA GLN A 10 -5.22 1.85 -19.79
C GLN A 10 -4.93 3.20 -20.45
N GLY A 11 -4.09 4.02 -19.81
CA GLY A 11 -3.64 5.31 -20.35
C GLY A 11 -3.54 6.40 -19.28
N TYR A 12 -2.61 6.25 -18.31
CA TYR A 12 -2.41 7.28 -17.30
C TYR A 12 -1.33 8.26 -17.75
N ASP A 13 -1.77 9.41 -18.30
CA ASP A 13 -0.99 10.65 -18.24
C ASP A 13 -0.69 10.95 -16.75
N ILE A 14 0.60 10.99 -16.41
CA ILE A 14 1.12 11.08 -15.03
C ILE A 14 1.36 12.53 -14.57
N THR A 15 1.15 13.51 -15.46
CA THR A 15 1.31 14.91 -15.09
C THR A 15 0.01 15.46 -14.49
N GLY A 16 0.03 15.76 -13.19
CA GLY A 16 -1.10 16.39 -12.48
C GLY A 16 -2.11 15.47 -11.79
N LYS A 17 -1.89 14.15 -11.71
CA LYS A 17 -2.82 13.23 -11.00
C LYS A 17 -2.48 13.05 -9.53
N GLN A 18 -3.50 13.15 -8.68
CA GLN A 18 -3.44 12.81 -7.25
C GLN A 18 -2.98 11.36 -7.09
N ARG A 19 -1.91 11.14 -6.32
CA ARG A 19 -1.39 9.81 -6.01
C ARG A 19 -1.94 9.36 -4.67
N TYR A 20 -2.44 8.13 -4.62
CA TYR A 20 -2.97 7.52 -3.41
C TYR A 20 -2.05 6.37 -2.99
N ARG A 21 -1.86 6.19 -1.69
CA ARG A 21 -1.14 5.06 -1.11
C ARG A 21 -2.12 4.27 -0.26
N ILE A 22 -2.00 2.94 -0.32
CA ILE A 22 -2.74 2.05 0.56
C ILE A 22 -1.85 1.81 1.79
N VAL A 23 -2.40 2.03 2.98
CA VAL A 23 -1.77 1.66 4.25
C VAL A 23 -2.38 0.34 4.68
N THR A 24 -1.54 -0.68 4.88
CA THR A 24 -1.97 -2.06 5.12
C THR A 24 -2.16 -2.38 6.61
N GLY A 25 -1.73 -1.49 7.51
CA GLY A 25 -1.89 -1.64 8.96
C GLY A 25 -0.94 -0.75 9.76
N ALA A 26 -1.17 -0.67 11.07
CA ALA A 26 -0.31 0.00 12.04
C ALA A 26 0.35 -1.03 12.95
N PHE A 27 1.61 -0.80 13.32
CA PHE A 27 2.43 -1.72 14.10
C PHE A 27 3.17 -0.95 15.19
N ILE A 28 3.14 -1.45 16.43
CA ILE A 28 3.84 -0.83 17.56
C ILE A 28 5.36 -0.99 17.45
N ASP A 29 5.82 -2.12 16.90
CA ASP A 29 7.23 -2.44 16.73
C ASP A 29 7.64 -2.35 15.25
N LYS A 30 8.67 -1.55 14.98
CA LYS A 30 9.27 -1.39 13.65
C LYS A 30 9.79 -2.72 13.08
N ILE A 31 10.36 -3.58 13.91
CA ILE A 31 10.92 -4.87 13.47
C ILE A 31 9.80 -5.76 12.93
N ILE A 32 8.66 -5.81 13.62
CA ILE A 32 7.49 -6.57 13.17
C ILE A 32 6.95 -5.99 11.86
N ALA A 33 6.86 -4.66 11.76
CA ALA A 33 6.42 -3.99 10.53
C ALA A 33 7.32 -4.34 9.32
N GLU A 34 8.65 -4.36 9.53
CA GLU A 34 9.62 -4.72 8.51
C GLU A 34 9.55 -6.18 8.11
N GLN A 35 9.34 -7.10 9.06
CA GLN A 35 9.13 -8.52 8.78
C GLN A 35 7.89 -8.74 7.92
N VAL A 36 6.77 -8.12 8.28
CA VAL A 36 5.53 -8.21 7.49
C VAL A 36 5.71 -7.61 6.09
N ALA A 37 6.40 -6.47 5.97
CA ALA A 37 6.69 -5.86 4.68
C ALA A 37 7.53 -6.79 3.78
N LYS A 38 8.52 -7.49 4.36
CA LYS A 38 9.32 -8.49 3.66
C LYS A 38 8.45 -9.67 3.20
N GLU A 39 7.60 -10.21 4.07
CA GLU A 39 6.70 -11.31 3.70
C GLU A 39 5.74 -10.95 2.57
N ILE A 40 5.18 -9.73 2.58
CA ILE A 40 4.28 -9.27 1.52
C ILE A 40 5.02 -9.21 0.17
N LYS A 41 6.26 -8.71 0.18
CA LYS A 41 7.10 -8.69 -1.01
C LYS A 41 7.41 -10.10 -1.52
N GLU A 42 7.76 -11.01 -0.63
CA GLU A 42 8.14 -12.38 -1.00
C GLU A 42 6.94 -13.21 -1.49
N ARG A 43 5.78 -13.09 -0.83
CA ARG A 43 4.58 -13.86 -1.18
C ARG A 43 3.82 -13.31 -2.38
N TYR A 44 3.75 -12.00 -2.52
CA TYR A 44 2.88 -11.34 -3.49
C TYR A 44 3.61 -10.46 -4.50
N GLY A 45 4.93 -10.29 -4.38
CA GLY A 45 5.71 -9.41 -5.26
C GLY A 45 5.40 -7.91 -5.07
N LEU A 46 4.69 -7.54 -4.02
CA LEU A 46 4.27 -6.16 -3.76
C LEU A 46 5.34 -5.40 -2.98
N THR A 47 5.65 -4.19 -3.43
CA THR A 47 6.54 -3.29 -2.67
C THR A 47 5.77 -2.62 -1.55
N VAL A 48 6.20 -2.87 -0.31
CA VAL A 48 5.63 -2.27 0.89
C VAL A 48 6.65 -1.32 1.52
N TYR A 49 6.18 -0.19 2.01
CA TYR A 49 6.98 0.80 2.72
C TYR A 49 6.55 0.86 4.18
N VAL A 50 7.51 0.72 5.09
CA VAL A 50 7.30 0.99 6.52
C VAL A 50 7.49 2.48 6.72
N ILE A 51 6.43 3.18 7.12
CA ILE A 51 6.42 4.61 7.44
C ILE A 51 6.13 4.79 8.93
N PRO A 52 6.88 5.63 9.65
CA PRO A 52 6.58 5.92 11.05
C PRO A 52 5.25 6.66 11.16
N GLU A 53 4.43 6.24 12.12
CA GLU A 53 3.19 6.91 12.49
C GLU A 53 3.46 7.85 13.66
N HIS A 54 2.98 9.09 13.57
CA HIS A 54 3.01 10.01 14.70
C HIS A 54 1.73 9.77 15.53
N ILE A 55 1.91 9.44 16.81
CA ILE A 55 0.82 9.27 17.77
C ILE A 55 0.88 10.47 18.72
N GLU A 56 -0.17 11.29 18.75
CA GLU A 56 -0.37 12.41 19.69
C GLU A 56 -0.83 11.95 21.06
#